data_AF-A0A379WX41-F1
#
_entry.id   AF-A0A379WX41-F1
#
_cell.length_a   1.000
_cell.length_b   1.000
_cell.length_c   1.000
_cell.angle_alpha   90.00
_cell.angle_beta   90.00
_cell.angle_gamma   90.00
#
_symmetry.space_group_name_H-M   'P 1'
#
loop_
_entity.id
_entity.type
_entity.pdbx_description
1 polymer ?
#
loop_
_entity_poly.entity_id
_entity_poly.type
_entity_poly.pdbx_seq_one_letter_code
_entity_poly.pdbx_strand_id
1 'polypeptide(L)'
;MAGEESRESRRKELLTIAENCEVIAHQPPQTFWQALQLCYFIQLILQIESNGHSVSFGRMDQYLYPYYRRDVELDQTLDREHAIELLHSCWLKLLEVNKIRSGSHSKASAGSPLYQNVTIGGQNLINGQPMDAVNPLSYAILESCGRLRSTQPNLSVRYHAGMSNDLP
;
A
#
# COMPACT_ATOMS: atom_id res chain seq x y z
N MET A 1 17.76 -5.52 -17.79
CA MET A 1 17.84 -4.39 -16.84
C MET A 1 18.99 -4.54 -15.86
N ALA A 2 18.97 -5.46 -14.87
CA ALA A 2 20.04 -5.55 -13.88
C ALA A 2 21.44 -5.87 -14.48
N GLY A 3 21.52 -6.71 -15.51
CA GLY A 3 22.79 -7.03 -16.19
C GLY A 3 23.46 -5.86 -16.93
N GLU A 4 22.74 -4.76 -17.14
CA GLU A 4 23.21 -3.56 -17.86
C GLU A 4 23.25 -2.30 -16.96
N GLU A 5 22.82 -2.39 -15.71
CA GLU A 5 22.80 -1.26 -14.78
C GLU A 5 24.19 -1.02 -14.17
N SER A 6 24.72 0.18 -14.40
CA SER A 6 26.06 0.57 -13.94
C SER A 6 26.09 0.99 -12.47
N ARG A 7 24.98 1.47 -11.91
CA ARG A 7 24.89 1.86 -10.50
C ARG A 7 24.64 0.64 -9.63
N GLU A 8 25.59 0.32 -8.76
CA GLU A 8 25.52 -0.88 -7.94
C GLU A 8 24.27 -0.93 -7.04
N SER A 9 23.85 0.21 -6.46
CA SER A 9 22.64 0.30 -5.64
C SER A 9 21.40 -0.09 -6.44
N ARG A 10 21.20 0.54 -7.60
CA ARG A 10 20.05 0.24 -8.46
C ARG A 10 20.10 -1.19 -9.01
N ARG A 11 21.29 -1.72 -9.30
CA ARG A 11 21.44 -3.11 -9.71
C ARG A 11 20.94 -4.06 -8.62
N LYS A 12 21.29 -3.82 -7.35
CA LYS A 12 20.80 -4.60 -6.21
C LYS A 12 19.29 -4.52 -6.10
N GLU A 13 18.71 -3.32 -6.17
CA GLU A 13 17.25 -3.15 -6.16
C GLU A 13 16.55 -3.95 -7.27
N LEU A 14 17.07 -3.91 -8.50
CA LEU A 14 16.50 -4.65 -9.63
C LEU A 14 16.56 -6.17 -9.44
N LEU A 15 17.64 -6.68 -8.85
CA LEU A 15 17.76 -8.09 -8.51
C LEU A 15 16.76 -8.48 -7.41
N THR A 16 16.64 -7.67 -6.36
CA THR A 16 15.65 -7.90 -5.30
C THR A 16 14.21 -7.86 -5.82
N ILE A 17 13.89 -6.94 -6.75
CA ILE A 17 12.60 -6.91 -7.43
C ILE A 17 12.36 -8.23 -8.19
N ALA A 18 13.36 -8.71 -8.94
CA ALA A 18 13.24 -9.95 -9.71
C ALA A 18 13.01 -11.16 -8.78
N GLU A 19 13.80 -11.28 -7.71
CA GLU A 19 13.66 -12.33 -6.70
C GLU A 19 12.28 -12.30 -6.02
N ASN A 20 11.82 -11.11 -5.61
CA ASN A 20 10.52 -10.94 -4.99
C ASN A 20 9.38 -11.34 -5.95
N CYS A 21 9.46 -10.94 -7.22
CA CYS A 21 8.49 -11.32 -8.24
C CYS A 21 8.44 -12.83 -8.47
N GLU A 22 9.60 -13.50 -8.50
CA GLU A 22 9.68 -14.96 -8.66
C GLU A 22 9.00 -15.69 -7.50
N VAL A 23 9.22 -15.23 -6.26
CA VAL A 23 8.57 -15.82 -5.06
C VAL A 23 7.06 -15.65 -5.13
N ILE A 24 6.56 -14.43 -5.29
CA ILE A 24 5.12 -14.14 -5.22
C ILE A 24 4.33 -14.63 -6.44
N ALA A 25 5.01 -15.07 -7.51
CA ALA A 25 4.36 -15.69 -8.65
C ALA A 25 3.69 -17.02 -8.29
N HIS A 26 4.25 -17.76 -7.32
CA HIS A 26 3.81 -19.11 -6.99
C HIS A 26 3.70 -19.41 -5.49
N GLN A 27 4.27 -18.58 -4.63
CA GLN A 27 4.32 -18.81 -3.18
C GLN A 27 3.69 -17.64 -2.41
N PRO A 28 3.20 -17.89 -1.18
CA PRO A 28 2.82 -16.82 -0.27
C PRO A 28 3.98 -15.83 -0.08
N PRO A 29 3.72 -14.51 0.02
CA PRO A 29 4.76 -13.54 0.29
C PRO A 29 5.41 -13.82 1.64
N GLN A 30 6.72 -13.65 1.71
CA GLN A 30 7.53 -13.89 2.91
C GLN A 30 8.13 -12.63 3.50
N THR A 31 8.05 -11.47 2.83
CA THR A 31 8.53 -10.16 3.31
C THR A 31 7.45 -9.09 3.13
N PHE A 32 7.60 -7.95 3.81
CA PHE A 32 6.72 -6.79 3.64
C PHE A 32 6.77 -6.29 2.19
N TRP A 33 7.96 -6.25 1.58
CA TRP A 33 8.10 -5.86 0.19
C TRP A 33 7.37 -6.83 -0.75
N GLN A 34 7.53 -8.13 -0.56
CA GLN A 34 6.81 -9.14 -1.34
C GLN A 34 5.28 -9.01 -1.17
N ALA A 35 4.81 -8.83 0.06
CA ALA A 35 3.38 -8.70 0.35
C ALA A 35 2.80 -7.44 -0.31
N LEU A 36 3.48 -6.29 -0.20
CA LEU A 36 3.05 -5.05 -0.84
C LEU A 36 3.09 -5.16 -2.38
N GLN A 37 4.14 -5.77 -2.94
CA GLN A 37 4.26 -5.98 -4.39
C GLN A 37 3.13 -6.85 -4.94
N LEU A 38 2.79 -7.94 -4.23
CA LEU A 38 1.69 -8.81 -4.62
C LEU A 38 0.34 -8.09 -4.53
N CYS A 39 0.08 -7.36 -3.44
CA CYS A 39 -1.13 -6.55 -3.30
C CYS A 39 -1.26 -5.52 -4.43
N TYR A 40 -0.15 -4.86 -4.82
CA TYR A 40 -0.13 -3.96 -5.96
C TYR A 40 -0.42 -4.68 -7.28
N PHE A 41 0.15 -5.86 -7.53
CA PHE A 41 -0.15 -6.61 -8.76
C PHE A 41 -1.63 -6.96 -8.87
N ILE A 42 -2.27 -7.40 -7.79
CA ILE A 42 -3.72 -7.64 -7.79
C ILE A 42 -4.50 -6.36 -8.09
N GLN A 43 -4.16 -5.25 -7.42
CA GLN A 43 -4.78 -3.94 -7.66
C GLN A 43 -4.65 -3.47 -9.11
N LEU A 44 -3.47 -3.70 -9.72
CA LEU A 44 -3.18 -3.33 -11.11
C LEU A 44 -3.97 -4.22 -12.07
N ILE A 45 -3.89 -5.54 -11.92
CA ILE A 45 -4.49 -6.51 -12.84
C ILE A 45 -6.02 -6.38 -12.86
N LEU A 46 -6.65 -6.15 -11.71
CA LEU A 46 -8.10 -5.88 -11.62
C LEU A 46 -8.52 -4.68 -12.49
N GLN A 47 -7.66 -3.66 -12.59
CA GLN A 47 -7.91 -2.45 -13.40
C GLN A 47 -7.46 -2.60 -14.87
N ILE A 48 -6.70 -3.66 -15.19
CA ILE A 48 -6.41 -4.07 -16.58
C ILE A 48 -7.59 -4.88 -17.13
N GLU A 49 -8.10 -5.84 -16.35
CA GLU A 49 -9.24 -6.68 -16.72
C GLU A 49 -10.52 -5.86 -16.93
N SER A 50 -10.73 -4.87 -16.06
CA SER A 50 -11.93 -4.03 -16.07
C SER A 50 -11.58 -2.57 -15.89
N ASN A 51 -12.23 -1.70 -16.66
CA ASN A 51 -12.15 -0.25 -16.44
C ASN A 51 -13.02 0.24 -15.26
N GLY A 52 -13.48 -0.67 -14.40
CA GLY A 52 -14.07 -0.35 -13.10
C GLY A 52 -13.17 0.60 -12.30
N HIS A 53 -13.77 1.43 -11.44
CA HIS A 53 -13.03 2.34 -10.56
C HIS A 53 -13.49 2.12 -9.13
N SER A 54 -12.83 2.77 -8.18
CA SER A 54 -13.00 2.52 -6.74
C SER A 54 -12.54 1.13 -6.30
N VAL A 55 -11.64 0.50 -7.06
CA VAL A 55 -10.92 -0.71 -6.63
C VAL A 55 -10.02 -0.30 -5.47
N SER A 56 -10.26 -0.89 -4.29
CA SER A 56 -9.75 -0.40 -3.02
C SER A 56 -9.01 -1.48 -2.26
N PHE A 57 -7.94 -1.10 -1.57
CA PHE A 57 -7.14 -2.01 -0.75
C PHE A 57 -7.84 -2.40 0.56
N GLY A 58 -8.81 -1.62 1.03
CA GLY A 58 -9.44 -1.83 2.33
C GLY A 58 -8.45 -1.61 3.48
N ARG A 59 -8.47 -2.51 4.47
CA ARG A 59 -7.68 -2.39 5.73
C ARG A 59 -6.22 -2.84 5.56
N MET A 60 -5.48 -2.14 4.71
CA MET A 60 -4.08 -2.45 4.38
C MET A 60 -3.18 -2.48 5.62
N ASP A 61 -3.43 -1.59 6.58
CA ASP A 61 -2.72 -1.55 7.86
C ASP A 61 -2.93 -2.79 8.73
N GLN A 62 -3.90 -3.66 8.42
CA GLN A 62 -4.16 -4.88 9.18
C GLN A 62 -3.56 -6.11 8.51
N TYR A 63 -3.86 -6.36 7.24
CA TYR A 63 -3.40 -7.58 6.57
C TYR A 63 -1.92 -7.54 6.17
N LEU A 64 -1.31 -6.34 6.06
CA LEU A 64 0.14 -6.21 5.85
C LEU A 64 0.92 -6.11 7.17
N TYR A 65 0.26 -5.86 8.30
CA TYR A 65 0.95 -5.66 9.58
C TYR A 65 1.79 -6.85 10.03
N PRO A 66 1.39 -8.13 9.85
CA PRO A 66 2.25 -9.26 10.21
C PRO A 66 3.62 -9.21 9.52
N TYR A 67 3.65 -8.80 8.24
CA TYR A 67 4.89 -8.67 7.48
C TYR A 67 5.70 -7.45 7.91
N TYR A 68 5.04 -6.31 8.11
CA TYR A 68 5.68 -5.09 8.60
C TYR A 68 6.31 -5.30 9.98
N ARG A 69 5.55 -5.86 10.92
CA ARG A 69 6.01 -6.16 12.28
C ARG A 69 7.22 -7.07 12.26
N ARG A 70 7.18 -8.16 11.48
CA ARG A 70 8.31 -9.07 11.38
C ARG A 70 9.54 -8.34 10.84
N ASP A 71 9.43 -7.69 9.69
CA ASP A 71 10.60 -7.17 8.98
C ASP A 71 11.17 -5.90 9.63
N VAL A 72 10.31 -5.06 10.24
CA VAL A 72 10.70 -3.75 10.79
C VAL A 72 10.89 -3.78 12.32
N GLU A 73 10.02 -4.46 13.06
CA GLU A 73 10.05 -4.42 14.54
C GLU A 73 10.82 -5.59 15.16
N LEU A 74 10.70 -6.80 14.59
CA LEU A 74 11.26 -8.02 15.18
C LEU A 74 12.63 -8.38 14.60
N ASP A 75 12.69 -8.61 13.29
CA ASP A 75 13.89 -9.09 12.60
C ASP A 75 14.79 -7.93 12.17
N GLN A 76 14.22 -6.72 12.04
CA GLN A 76 14.91 -5.49 11.63
C GLN A 76 15.67 -5.64 10.30
N THR A 77 15.14 -6.48 9.40
CA THR A 77 15.66 -6.69 8.04
C THR A 77 15.24 -5.57 7.08
N LEU A 78 14.24 -4.76 7.48
CA LEU A 78 13.77 -3.59 6.76
C LEU A 78 13.68 -2.40 7.71
N ASP A 79 14.37 -1.31 7.41
CA ASP A 79 14.23 -0.07 8.19
C ASP A 79 12.86 0.59 7.95
N ARG A 80 12.35 1.30 8.96
CA ARG A 80 11.05 1.99 8.89
C ARG A 80 10.99 3.00 7.73
N GLU A 81 12.06 3.74 7.46
CA GLU A 81 12.07 4.74 6.37
C GLU A 81 12.06 4.05 5.01
N HIS A 82 12.73 2.91 4.86
CA HIS A 82 12.60 2.09 3.65
C HIS A 82 11.19 1.51 3.49
N ALA A 83 10.52 1.12 4.58
CA ALA A 83 9.11 0.71 4.50
C ALA A 83 8.19 1.87 4.04
N ILE A 84 8.45 3.10 4.49
CA ILE A 84 7.76 4.31 4.01
C ILE A 84 8.06 4.57 2.53
N GLU A 85 9.30 4.40 2.09
CA GLU A 85 9.67 4.55 0.68
C GLU A 85 8.98 3.50 -0.22
N LEU A 86 8.84 2.26 0.25
CA LEU A 86 8.06 1.23 -0.44
C LEU A 86 6.58 1.63 -0.55
N LEU A 87 6.00 2.20 0.51
CA LEU A 87 4.63 2.74 0.46
C LEU A 87 4.53 3.91 -0.54
N HIS A 88 5.46 4.87 -0.52
CA HIS A 88 5.50 5.95 -1.52
C HIS A 88 5.57 5.42 -2.95
N SER A 89 6.39 4.40 -3.19
CA SER A 89 6.51 3.75 -4.48
C SER A 89 5.16 3.18 -4.91
N CYS A 90 4.46 2.46 -4.02
CA CYS A 90 3.11 1.97 -4.29
C CYS A 90 2.12 3.10 -4.61
N TRP A 91 2.11 4.18 -3.81
CA TRP A 91 1.23 5.33 -4.03
C TRP A 91 1.45 6.01 -5.38
N LEU A 92 2.70 6.14 -5.82
CA LEU A 92 3.03 6.63 -7.16
C LEU A 92 2.52 5.66 -8.23
N LYS A 93 2.67 4.34 -8.04
CA LYS A 93 2.10 3.35 -8.96
C LYS A 93 0.56 3.42 -9.04
N LEU A 94 -0.12 3.77 -7.96
CA LEU A 94 -1.58 4.01 -7.98
C LEU A 94 -1.94 5.26 -8.77
N LEU A 95 -1.12 6.31 -8.69
CA LEU A 95 -1.30 7.55 -9.44
C LEU A 95 -1.09 7.37 -10.95
N GLU A 96 -0.25 6.41 -11.36
CA GLU A 96 -0.02 6.09 -12.78
C GLU A 96 -1.25 5.48 -13.47
N VAL A 97 -2.12 4.81 -12.72
CA VAL A 97 -3.34 4.24 -13.31
C VAL A 97 -4.23 5.38 -13.76
N ASN A 98 -4.82 5.26 -14.95
CA ASN A 98 -5.67 6.31 -15.51
C ASN A 98 -6.88 5.71 -16.23
N LYS A 99 -7.95 6.50 -16.32
CA LYS A 99 -9.21 6.11 -16.94
C LYS A 99 -9.81 7.27 -17.73
N ILE A 100 -9.85 7.11 -19.05
CA ILE A 100 -10.58 8.02 -19.93
C ILE A 100 -12.09 7.77 -19.82
N ARG A 101 -12.87 8.85 -19.87
CA ARG A 101 -14.34 8.84 -19.81
C ARG A 101 -14.90 9.77 -20.90
N SER A 102 -16.18 9.61 -21.24
CA SER A 102 -16.85 10.51 -22.17
C SER A 102 -16.90 11.94 -21.63
N GLY A 103 -16.98 12.94 -22.51
CA GLY A 103 -16.95 14.36 -22.10
C GLY A 103 -18.06 14.74 -21.11
N SER A 104 -19.24 14.13 -21.19
CA SER A 104 -20.32 14.33 -20.22
C SER A 104 -19.98 13.74 -18.85
N HIS A 105 -19.41 12.54 -18.82
CA HIS A 105 -19.08 11.86 -17.57
C HIS A 105 -17.83 12.47 -16.90
N SER A 106 -16.84 12.94 -17.67
CA SER A 106 -15.67 13.62 -17.13
C SER A 106 -16.01 14.89 -16.34
N LYS A 107 -17.12 15.57 -16.66
CA LYS A 107 -17.61 16.72 -15.86
C LYS A 107 -18.14 16.30 -14.48
N ALA A 108 -18.72 15.11 -14.38
CA ALA A 108 -19.17 14.53 -13.11
C ALA A 108 -18.03 13.87 -12.32
N SER A 109 -16.93 13.52 -12.98
CA SER A 109 -15.70 12.96 -12.38
C SER A 109 -14.49 13.87 -12.65
N ALA A 110 -14.57 15.12 -12.19
CA ALA A 110 -13.50 16.09 -12.40
C ALA A 110 -12.18 15.63 -11.76
N GLY A 111 -11.05 15.86 -12.45
CA GLY A 111 -9.71 15.49 -11.98
C GLY A 111 -9.26 14.06 -12.33
N SER A 112 -9.98 13.36 -13.21
CA SER A 112 -9.69 11.97 -13.63
C SER A 112 -9.46 10.98 -12.47
N PRO A 113 -10.32 10.97 -11.44
CA PRO A 113 -10.10 10.14 -10.26
C PRO A 113 -10.31 8.65 -10.54
N LEU A 114 -9.60 7.82 -9.77
CA LEU A 114 -9.81 6.38 -9.68
C LEU A 114 -10.34 5.92 -8.32
N TYR A 115 -10.30 6.79 -7.31
CA TYR A 115 -10.86 6.56 -5.98
C TYR A 115 -10.30 5.30 -5.29
N GLN A 116 -9.01 5.00 -5.46
CA GLN A 116 -8.40 3.79 -4.90
C GLN A 116 -8.18 3.99 -3.39
N ASN A 117 -9.08 3.45 -2.57
CA ASN A 117 -9.10 3.73 -1.13
C ASN A 117 -8.16 2.82 -0.34
N VAL A 118 -7.48 3.43 0.64
CA VAL A 118 -6.76 2.72 1.70
C VAL A 118 -7.39 3.15 3.03
N THR A 119 -7.85 2.17 3.80
CA THR A 119 -8.46 2.40 5.12
C THR A 119 -7.47 1.99 6.21
N ILE A 120 -7.33 2.82 7.25
CA ILE A 120 -6.52 2.54 8.44
C ILE A 120 -7.32 2.68 9.75
N GLY A 121 -6.82 2.08 10.82
CA GLY A 121 -7.39 2.17 12.17
C GLY A 121 -8.67 1.34 12.36
N GLY A 122 -9.59 1.86 13.18
CA GLY A 122 -10.82 1.18 13.56
C GLY A 122 -10.61 0.17 14.69
N GLN A 123 -11.45 -0.86 14.73
CA GLN A 123 -11.40 -1.89 15.78
C GLN A 123 -11.30 -3.29 15.19
N ASN A 124 -10.73 -4.20 15.97
CA ASN A 124 -10.72 -5.63 15.73
C ASN A 124 -11.43 -6.34 16.88
N LEU A 125 -12.01 -7.51 16.61
CA LEU A 125 -12.54 -8.38 17.66
C LEU A 125 -11.45 -9.37 18.07
N ILE A 126 -10.94 -9.24 19.29
CA ILE A 126 -9.98 -10.18 19.87
C ILE A 126 -10.74 -10.99 20.92
N ASN A 127 -10.92 -12.28 20.67
CA ASN A 127 -11.72 -13.18 21.51
C ASN A 127 -13.16 -12.64 21.75
N GLY A 128 -13.75 -12.03 20.71
CA GLY A 128 -15.09 -11.43 20.76
C GLY A 128 -15.16 -10.05 21.41
N GLN A 129 -14.05 -9.51 21.92
CA GLN A 129 -14.01 -8.18 22.54
C GLN A 129 -13.47 -7.12 21.55
N PRO A 130 -14.12 -5.94 21.44
CA PRO A 130 -13.64 -4.87 20.60
C PRO A 130 -12.35 -4.27 21.17
N MET A 131 -11.30 -4.26 20.37
CA MET A 131 -9.99 -3.68 20.67
C MET A 131 -9.64 -2.68 19.59
N ASP A 132 -8.94 -1.60 19.97
CA ASP A 132 -8.36 -0.68 19.00
C ASP A 132 -7.43 -1.43 18.03
N ALA A 133 -7.56 -1.15 16.74
CA ALA A 133 -6.80 -1.81 15.69
C ALA A 133 -5.64 -0.96 15.16
N VAL A 134 -5.50 0.28 15.63
CA VAL A 134 -4.35 1.12 15.29
C VAL A 134 -3.06 0.40 15.69
N ASN A 135 -2.11 0.35 14.76
CA ASN A 135 -0.82 -0.28 14.94
C ASN A 135 0.29 0.55 14.26
N PRO A 136 1.58 0.20 14.43
CA PRO A 136 2.67 0.96 13.83
C PRO A 136 2.61 1.10 12.30
N LEU A 137 2.05 0.12 11.57
CA LEU A 137 1.82 0.26 10.14
C LEU A 137 0.70 1.28 9.83
N SER A 138 -0.32 1.43 10.68
CA SER A 138 -1.31 2.51 10.55
C SER A 138 -0.64 3.89 10.55
N TYR A 139 0.32 4.12 11.47
CA TYR A 139 1.10 5.36 11.52
C TYR A 139 2.04 5.52 10.31
N ALA A 140 2.73 4.46 9.90
CA ALA A 140 3.59 4.51 8.72
C ALA A 140 2.81 4.84 7.43
N ILE A 141 1.61 4.29 7.27
CA ILE A 141 0.72 4.61 6.14
C ILE A 141 0.27 6.08 6.22
N LEU A 142 -0.23 6.53 7.38
CA LEU A 142 -0.67 7.91 7.57
C LEU A 142 0.46 8.92 7.26
N GLU A 143 1.65 8.66 7.78
CA GLU A 143 2.82 9.48 7.55
C GLU A 143 3.24 9.49 6.08
N SER A 144 3.29 8.32 5.42
CA SER A 144 3.66 8.22 4.00
C SER A 144 2.72 9.04 3.10
N CYS A 145 1.42 9.04 3.38
CA CYS A 145 0.44 9.87 2.67
C CYS A 145 0.67 11.37 2.94
N GLY A 146 0.92 11.74 4.20
CA GLY A 146 1.18 13.13 4.60
C GLY A 146 2.46 13.72 3.99
N ARG A 147 3.50 12.89 3.83
CA ARG A 147 4.77 13.25 3.18
C ARG A 147 4.61 13.39 1.66
N LEU A 148 3.96 12.43 1.00
CA LEU A 148 3.84 12.40 -0.47
C LEU A 148 2.82 13.39 -1.03
N ARG A 149 1.73 13.68 -0.29
CA ARG A 149 0.66 14.63 -0.69
C ARG A 149 0.07 14.36 -2.08
N SER A 150 -0.05 13.08 -2.43
CA SER A 150 -0.66 12.62 -3.68
C SER A 150 -2.19 12.52 -3.57
N THR A 151 -2.89 12.50 -4.70
CA THR A 151 -4.34 12.21 -4.77
C THR A 151 -4.65 10.73 -4.62
N GLN A 152 -3.65 9.85 -4.78
CA GLN A 152 -3.73 8.42 -4.54
C GLN A 152 -2.69 8.01 -3.48
N PRO A 153 -3.06 7.15 -2.52
CA PRO A 153 -4.37 6.55 -2.32
C PRO A 153 -5.38 7.57 -1.76
N ASN A 154 -6.67 7.28 -1.90
CA ASN A 154 -7.72 7.98 -1.17
C ASN A 154 -7.73 7.46 0.28
N LEU A 155 -7.00 8.12 1.19
CA LEU A 155 -6.83 7.66 2.56
C LEU A 155 -8.11 7.85 3.38
N SER A 156 -8.49 6.86 4.19
CA SER A 156 -9.60 6.94 5.13
C SER A 156 -9.23 6.39 6.50
N VAL A 157 -9.61 7.10 7.56
CA VAL A 157 -9.38 6.71 8.96
C VAL A 157 -10.70 6.26 9.57
N ARG A 158 -10.72 5.07 10.16
CA ARG A 158 -11.89 4.56 10.90
C ARG A 158 -11.83 5.03 12.34
N TYR A 159 -12.49 6.15 12.62
CA TYR A 159 -12.68 6.66 13.97
C TYR A 159 -13.53 5.71 14.83
N HIS A 160 -13.19 5.63 16.13
CA HIS A 160 -14.04 5.10 17.18
C HIS A 160 -13.69 5.76 18.52
N ALA A 161 -14.59 5.69 19.49
CA ALA A 161 -14.45 6.42 20.76
C ALA A 161 -13.25 5.97 21.61
N GLY A 162 -12.72 4.77 21.39
CA GLY A 162 -11.57 4.23 22.12
C GLY A 162 -10.23 4.45 21.43
N MET A 163 -10.18 5.22 20.34
CA MET A 163 -8.95 5.50 19.61
C MET A 163 -8.07 6.48 20.41
N SER A 164 -6.74 6.28 20.42
CA SER A 164 -5.82 7.20 21.09
C SER A 164 -5.93 8.62 20.51
N ASN A 165 -5.75 9.63 21.37
CA ASN A 165 -5.62 11.03 20.95
C ASN A 165 -4.35 11.32 20.15
N ASP A 166 -3.42 10.36 20.05
CA ASP A 166 -2.14 10.50 19.35
C ASP A 166 -2.24 10.27 17.84
N LEU A 167 -3.34 9.71 17.34
CA LEU A 167 -3.58 9.57 15.90
C LEU A 167 -4.34 10.83 15.41
N PRO A 168 -3.69 11.73 14.65
CA PRO A 168 -4.25 13.04 14.26
C PRO A 168 -5.38 12.95 13.22
#